data_AF-A0A8H3AV33-F1
#
_entry.id   AF-A0A8H3AV33-F1
#
_cell.length_a   1.000
_cell.length_b   1.000
_cell.length_c   1.000
_cell.angle_alpha   90.00
_cell.angle_beta   90.00
_cell.angle_gamma   90.00
#
_symmetry.space_group_name_H-M   'P 1'
#
loop_
_entity.id
_entity.type
_entity.pdbx_description
1 polymer ?
#
loop_
_entity_poly.entity_id
_entity_poly.type
_entity_poly.pdbx_seq_one_letter_code
_entity_poly.pdbx_strand_id
1 'polypeptide(L)'
;MLICIVGTQCSGKTCVKQYLQSLGFQEIVYQPSGPEPKTQYEYTDFNSLLSFATQNWRQDLVCTSLRDLGMLRACAQRPFFVLLSIDAPVLTRWKRSQEKHPTNAVGLEQFIQDSDQERFGNPNPLNDILNSISHVSITNRFSEIAPLHEHLESLALVNPERIRPGWDDYFMLLASLASLRCNCMKRRVGAVLVRNKRVVSTGQTRYNGTPRGLLNCNQGGCKRCNGTAKSGEAYDSCLCLHAEENALLEAGRDRVGERSTLYCNTCPCLRCTIKIVQSGVTEVVYNKSYSMDEASANIFKEAGVILRQHSPPRDYPI
;
A
#
# COMPACT_ATOMS: atom_id res chain seq x y z
N MET A 1 8.72 11.22 -12.55
CA MET A 1 8.16 9.91 -12.12
C MET A 1 8.05 8.99 -13.33
N LEU A 2 8.28 7.68 -13.21
CA LEU A 2 8.05 6.72 -14.31
C LEU A 2 6.78 5.91 -14.03
N ILE A 3 5.74 6.14 -14.82
CA ILE A 3 4.49 5.35 -14.76
C ILE A 3 4.47 4.33 -15.89
N CYS A 4 4.36 3.05 -15.54
CA CYS A 4 4.06 2.00 -16.51
C CYS A 4 2.60 1.58 -16.41
N ILE A 5 1.93 1.44 -17.55
CA ILE A 5 0.53 1.03 -17.63
C ILE A 5 0.45 -0.35 -18.27
N VAL A 6 -0.03 -1.31 -17.48
CA VAL A 6 -0.31 -2.68 -17.93
C VAL A 6 -1.81 -2.92 -17.82
N GLY A 7 -2.35 -3.75 -18.70
CA GLY A 7 -3.79 -4.00 -18.71
C GLY A 7 -4.21 -4.82 -19.90
N THR A 8 -5.40 -5.39 -19.79
CA THR A 8 -6.00 -6.25 -20.81
C THR A 8 -6.32 -5.48 -22.10
N GLN A 9 -6.52 -6.21 -23.20
CA GLN A 9 -6.95 -5.62 -24.46
C GLN A 9 -8.25 -4.82 -24.29
N CYS A 10 -8.29 -3.61 -24.85
CA CYS A 10 -9.44 -2.69 -24.80
C CYS A 10 -9.89 -2.24 -23.39
N SER A 11 -9.01 -2.34 -22.37
CA SER A 11 -9.30 -1.86 -21.01
C SER A 11 -9.32 -0.33 -20.85
N GLY A 12 -8.81 0.41 -21.84
CA GLY A 12 -8.75 1.88 -21.81
C GLY A 12 -7.36 2.45 -21.49
N LYS A 13 -6.29 1.65 -21.68
CA LYS A 13 -4.88 2.09 -21.51
C LYS A 13 -4.57 3.38 -22.24
N THR A 14 -5.06 3.53 -23.48
CA THR A 14 -4.84 4.73 -24.28
C THR A 14 -5.49 5.97 -23.66
N CYS A 15 -6.70 5.84 -23.09
CA CYS A 15 -7.38 6.95 -22.44
C CYS A 15 -6.62 7.42 -21.19
N VAL A 16 -6.16 6.48 -20.35
CA VAL A 16 -5.35 6.82 -19.16
C VAL A 16 -4.00 7.40 -19.57
N LYS A 17 -3.38 6.92 -20.65
CA LYS A 17 -2.18 7.53 -21.21
C LYS A 17 -2.44 8.98 -21.64
N GLN A 18 -3.52 9.23 -22.37
CA GLN A 18 -3.90 10.59 -22.80
C GLN A 18 -4.13 11.52 -21.62
N TYR A 19 -4.77 11.03 -20.55
CA TYR A 19 -4.93 11.77 -19.31
C TYR A 19 -3.58 12.14 -18.67
N LEU A 20 -2.63 11.21 -18.60
CA LEU A 20 -1.28 11.51 -18.11
C LEU A 20 -0.54 12.50 -19.02
N GLN A 21 -0.72 12.38 -20.34
CA GLN A 21 -0.15 13.34 -21.29
C GLN A 21 -0.72 14.76 -21.10
N SER A 22 -2.01 14.90 -20.77
CA SER A 22 -2.58 16.22 -20.42
C SER A 22 -2.01 16.80 -19.13
N LEU A 23 -1.44 15.97 -18.25
CA LEU A 23 -0.72 16.41 -17.05
C LEU A 23 0.77 16.68 -17.32
N GLY A 24 1.25 16.52 -18.57
CA GLY A 24 2.63 16.81 -18.98
C GLY A 24 3.57 15.60 -19.05
N PHE A 25 3.05 14.37 -18.92
CA PHE A 25 3.88 13.15 -19.04
C PHE A 25 4.34 12.91 -20.48
N GLN A 26 5.63 12.62 -20.65
CA GLN A 26 6.24 12.24 -21.93
C GLN A 26 6.15 10.73 -22.15
N GLU A 27 5.73 10.30 -23.34
CA GLU A 27 5.59 8.88 -23.67
C GLU A 27 6.95 8.28 -24.07
N ILE A 28 7.32 7.17 -23.43
CA ILE A 28 8.45 6.33 -23.83
C ILE A 28 7.94 4.98 -24.34
N VAL A 29 8.51 4.53 -25.46
CA VAL A 29 8.04 3.35 -26.18
C VAL A 29 9.16 2.33 -26.30
N TYR A 30 8.87 1.10 -25.91
CA TYR A 30 9.73 -0.06 -26.12
C TYR A 30 9.20 -0.87 -27.30
N GLN A 31 10.01 -0.99 -28.36
CA GLN A 31 9.70 -1.78 -29.55
C GLN A 31 10.90 -2.66 -29.91
N PRO A 32 10.91 -3.95 -29.48
CA PRO A 32 12.04 -4.84 -29.76
C PRO A 32 12.18 -5.23 -31.24
N SER A 33 11.10 -5.08 -32.04
CA SER A 33 11.03 -5.51 -33.45
C SER A 33 10.32 -4.47 -34.34
N GLY A 34 10.60 -3.19 -34.11
CA GLY A 34 10.10 -2.06 -34.91
C GLY A 34 11.13 -1.49 -35.90
N PRO A 35 10.70 -0.59 -36.81
CA PRO A 35 11.62 0.22 -37.61
C PRO A 35 12.56 1.05 -36.70
N GLU A 36 13.69 1.53 -37.25
CA GLU A 36 14.63 2.39 -36.51
C GLU A 36 13.89 3.52 -35.76
N PRO A 37 14.31 3.82 -34.52
CA PRO A 37 13.58 4.75 -33.64
C PRO A 37 13.42 6.11 -34.33
N LYS A 38 12.17 6.52 -34.53
CA LYS A 38 11.84 7.78 -35.22
C LYS A 38 11.91 8.98 -34.29
N THR A 39 11.90 8.73 -32.98
CA THR A 39 11.91 9.75 -31.93
C THR A 39 12.93 9.41 -30.85
N GLN A 40 13.39 10.42 -30.10
CA GLN A 40 14.34 10.26 -28.99
C GLN A 40 13.78 9.44 -27.79
N TYR A 41 12.51 9.01 -27.86
CA TYR A 41 11.80 8.29 -26.80
C TYR A 41 11.43 6.85 -27.19
N GLU A 42 11.88 6.38 -28.35
CA GLU A 42 11.70 5.01 -28.83
C GLU A 42 12.99 4.20 -28.61
N TYR A 43 12.87 3.02 -27.99
CA TYR A 43 13.99 2.16 -27.68
C TYR A 43 13.74 0.73 -28.16
N THR A 44 14.76 0.13 -28.78
CA THR A 44 14.78 -1.27 -29.20
C THR A 44 15.35 -2.19 -28.11
N ASP A 45 16.22 -1.66 -27.26
CA ASP A 45 16.83 -2.36 -26.12
C ASP A 45 16.25 -1.85 -24.78
N PHE A 46 15.91 -2.80 -23.89
CA PHE A 46 15.32 -2.50 -22.59
C PHE A 46 16.32 -1.81 -21.65
N ASN A 47 17.59 -2.19 -21.67
CA ASN A 47 18.59 -1.57 -20.80
C ASN A 47 18.82 -0.10 -21.15
N SER A 48 18.79 0.21 -22.43
CA SER A 48 18.86 1.59 -22.94
C SER A 48 17.67 2.43 -22.48
N LEU A 49 16.45 1.89 -22.55
CA LEU A 49 15.24 2.54 -22.02
C LEU A 49 15.35 2.78 -20.51
N LEU A 50 15.77 1.77 -19.75
CA LEU A 50 15.90 1.87 -18.29
C LEU A 50 16.99 2.87 -17.89
N SER A 51 18.10 2.91 -18.63
CA SER A 51 19.19 3.87 -18.44
C SER A 51 18.70 5.29 -18.70
N PHE A 52 17.99 5.52 -19.80
CA PHE A 52 17.39 6.82 -20.11
C PHE A 52 16.41 7.28 -19.03
N ALA A 53 15.50 6.40 -18.60
CA ALA A 53 14.55 6.72 -17.54
C ALA A 53 15.25 7.03 -16.21
N THR A 54 16.37 6.38 -15.93
CA THR A 54 17.19 6.62 -14.74
C THR A 54 17.94 7.97 -14.82
N GLN A 55 18.49 8.33 -15.98
CA GLN A 55 19.14 9.63 -16.19
C GLN A 55 18.13 10.79 -16.11
N ASN A 56 16.92 10.57 -16.63
CA ASN A 56 15.84 11.55 -16.67
C ASN A 56 14.81 11.37 -15.53
N TRP A 57 15.23 10.87 -14.36
CA TRP A 57 14.32 10.54 -13.24
C TRP A 57 13.45 11.70 -12.74
N ARG A 58 13.88 12.95 -13.00
CA ARG A 58 13.13 14.17 -12.66
C ARG A 58 11.99 14.48 -13.63
N GLN A 59 12.01 13.88 -14.83
CA GLN A 59 10.94 14.04 -15.82
C GLN A 59 9.81 13.05 -15.53
N ASP A 60 8.60 13.42 -15.94
CA ASP A 60 7.43 12.58 -15.86
C ASP A 60 7.27 11.79 -17.15
N LEU A 61 7.45 10.47 -17.04
CA LEU A 61 7.52 9.52 -18.15
C LEU A 61 6.38 8.51 -18.02
N VAL A 62 5.74 8.17 -19.14
CA VAL A 62 4.71 7.14 -19.22
C VAL A 62 5.06 6.08 -20.25
N CYS A 63 4.88 4.80 -19.91
CA CYS A 63 5.13 3.68 -20.81
C CYS A 63 3.93 2.71 -20.83
N THR A 64 3.49 2.30 -22.02
CA THR A 64 2.38 1.33 -22.18
C THR A 64 2.80 0.03 -22.88
N SER A 65 4.05 -0.06 -23.33
CA SER A 65 4.56 -1.15 -24.18
C SER A 65 5.17 -2.30 -23.39
N LEU A 66 5.55 -2.09 -22.13
CA LEU A 66 6.14 -3.13 -21.29
C LEU A 66 5.07 -4.11 -20.81
N ARG A 67 5.22 -5.39 -21.18
CA ARG A 67 4.34 -6.50 -20.75
C ARG A 67 5.09 -7.67 -20.11
N ASP A 68 6.42 -7.62 -20.10
CA ASP A 68 7.25 -8.68 -19.53
C ASP A 68 7.45 -8.47 -18.03
N LEU A 69 7.22 -9.53 -17.24
CA LEU A 69 7.33 -9.49 -15.78
C LEU A 69 8.77 -9.20 -15.31
N GLY A 70 9.77 -9.74 -16.00
CA GLY A 70 11.18 -9.53 -15.67
C GLY A 70 11.59 -8.06 -15.85
N MET A 71 11.18 -7.46 -16.97
CA MET A 71 11.38 -6.03 -17.25
C MET A 71 10.68 -5.15 -16.21
N LEU A 72 9.41 -5.44 -15.90
CA LEU A 72 8.64 -4.67 -14.91
C LEU A 72 9.26 -4.79 -13.50
N ARG A 73 9.79 -5.96 -13.12
CA ARG A 73 10.53 -6.13 -11.85
C ARG A 73 11.80 -5.29 -11.82
N ALA A 74 12.55 -5.23 -12.92
CA ALA A 74 13.75 -4.40 -13.01
C ALA A 74 13.41 -2.90 -12.86
N CYS A 75 12.31 -2.46 -13.46
CA CYS A 75 11.81 -1.09 -13.26
C CYS A 75 11.34 -0.85 -11.81
N ALA A 76 10.64 -1.82 -11.19
CA ALA A 76 10.13 -1.72 -9.83
C ALA A 76 11.21 -1.61 -8.74
N GLN A 77 12.46 -1.98 -9.03
CA GLN A 77 13.58 -1.72 -8.14
C GLN A 77 13.94 -0.22 -8.04
N ARG A 78 13.44 0.61 -8.95
CA ARG A 78 13.72 2.05 -8.95
C ARG A 78 12.70 2.77 -8.08
N PRO A 79 13.14 3.69 -7.20
CA PRO A 79 12.24 4.33 -6.25
C PRO A 79 11.23 5.25 -6.91
N PHE A 80 11.43 5.68 -8.16
CA PHE A 80 10.55 6.61 -8.90
C PHE A 80 9.54 5.90 -9.83
N PHE A 81 9.44 4.57 -9.76
CA PHE A 81 8.59 3.76 -10.61
C PHE A 81 7.23 3.47 -9.98
N VAL A 82 6.17 3.55 -10.79
CA VAL A 82 4.81 3.19 -10.41
C VAL A 82 4.21 2.31 -11.50
N LEU A 83 3.67 1.15 -11.11
CA LEU A 83 2.93 0.28 -12.02
C LEU A 83 1.42 0.46 -11.84
N LEU A 84 0.76 0.95 -12.89
CA LEU A 84 -0.70 1.01 -12.98
C LEU A 84 -1.22 -0.21 -13.73
N SER A 85 -2.11 -0.95 -13.09
CA SER A 85 -2.90 -1.96 -13.77
C SER A 85 -4.28 -1.42 -14.12
N ILE A 86 -4.69 -1.57 -15.38
CA ILE A 86 -6.02 -1.17 -15.83
C ILE A 86 -6.76 -2.39 -16.35
N ASP A 87 -7.92 -2.63 -15.77
CA ASP A 87 -8.82 -3.67 -16.19
C ASP A 87 -10.24 -3.16 -16.42
N ALA A 88 -11.04 -3.89 -17.18
CA ALA A 88 -12.43 -3.53 -17.44
C ALA A 88 -13.29 -4.80 -17.63
N PRO A 89 -14.60 -4.72 -17.35
CA PRO A 89 -15.50 -5.85 -17.59
C PRO A 89 -15.40 -6.35 -19.04
N VAL A 90 -15.34 -7.67 -19.22
CA VAL A 90 -15.12 -8.33 -20.52
C VAL A 90 -16.08 -7.81 -21.60
N LEU A 91 -17.37 -7.72 -21.29
CA LEU A 91 -18.39 -7.20 -22.21
C LEU A 91 -18.13 -5.74 -22.63
N THR A 92 -17.62 -4.91 -21.72
CA THR A 92 -17.27 -3.51 -22.03
C THR A 92 -16.04 -3.46 -22.94
N ARG A 93 -15.04 -4.31 -22.69
CA ARG A 93 -13.84 -4.43 -23.53
C ARG A 93 -14.19 -4.92 -24.94
N TRP A 94 -15.10 -5.89 -25.05
CA TRP A 94 -15.60 -6.39 -26.32
C TRP A 94 -16.33 -5.32 -27.12
N LYS A 95 -17.29 -4.59 -26.51
CA LYS A 95 -18.00 -3.47 -27.17
C LYS A 95 -17.04 -2.42 -27.72
N ARG A 96 -16.05 -2.00 -26.91
CA ARG A 96 -15.00 -1.07 -27.35
C ARG A 96 -14.14 -1.63 -28.49
N SER A 97 -13.89 -2.95 -28.49
CA SER A 97 -13.17 -3.60 -29.59
C SER A 97 -13.95 -3.55 -30.89
N GLN A 98 -15.28 -3.72 -30.83
CA GLN A 98 -16.16 -3.62 -32.00
C GLN A 98 -16.18 -2.20 -32.58
N GLU A 99 -16.30 -1.19 -31.72
CA GLU A 99 -16.26 0.21 -32.13
C GLU A 99 -14.92 0.60 -32.74
N LYS A 100 -13.81 0.05 -32.22
CA LYS A 100 -12.46 0.35 -32.68
C LYS A 100 -12.09 -0.36 -33.99
N HIS A 101 -12.63 -1.57 -34.22
CA HIS A 101 -12.34 -2.39 -35.39
C HIS A 101 -13.62 -2.92 -36.04
N PRO A 102 -14.44 -2.04 -36.65
CA PRO A 102 -15.73 -2.42 -37.22
C PRO A 102 -15.61 -3.41 -38.39
N THR A 103 -14.45 -3.45 -39.05
CA THR A 103 -14.17 -4.34 -40.19
C THR A 103 -13.65 -5.72 -39.81
N ASN A 104 -13.23 -5.93 -38.57
CA ASN A 104 -12.60 -7.17 -38.09
C ASN A 104 -13.23 -7.60 -36.75
N ALA A 105 -14.56 -7.60 -36.73
CA ALA A 105 -15.40 -7.88 -35.58
C ALA A 105 -15.22 -9.33 -35.11
N VAL A 106 -14.48 -9.51 -34.01
CA VAL A 106 -14.30 -10.83 -33.38
C VAL A 106 -15.56 -11.21 -32.60
N GLY A 107 -16.01 -12.46 -32.74
CA GLY A 107 -17.13 -12.99 -31.95
C GLY A 107 -16.84 -12.94 -30.45
N LEU A 108 -17.88 -12.85 -29.61
CA LEU A 108 -17.71 -12.75 -28.16
C LEU A 108 -16.91 -13.93 -27.58
N GLU A 109 -17.16 -15.14 -28.08
CA GLU A 109 -16.47 -16.35 -27.63
C GLU A 109 -14.97 -16.30 -27.92
N GLN A 110 -14.59 -15.95 -29.14
CA GLN A 110 -13.18 -15.79 -29.51
C GLN A 110 -12.51 -14.67 -28.69
N PHE A 111 -13.21 -13.56 -28.45
CA PHE A 111 -12.69 -12.49 -27.60
C PHE A 111 -12.45 -12.93 -26.15
N ILE A 112 -13.32 -13.80 -25.61
CA ILE A 112 -13.13 -14.41 -24.28
C ILE A 112 -11.90 -15.30 -24.29
N GLN A 113 -11.74 -16.18 -25.29
CA GLN A 113 -10.57 -17.06 -25.42
C GLN A 113 -9.27 -16.26 -25.49
N ASP A 114 -9.22 -15.22 -26.33
CA ASP A 114 -8.06 -14.33 -26.46
C ASP A 114 -7.76 -13.60 -25.13
N SER A 115 -8.80 -13.13 -24.44
CA SER A 115 -8.65 -12.48 -23.14
C SER A 115 -8.18 -13.42 -22.04
N ASP A 116 -8.59 -14.69 -22.07
CA ASP A 116 -8.15 -15.70 -21.13
C ASP A 116 -6.71 -16.12 -21.41
N GLN A 117 -6.32 -16.25 -22.67
CA GLN A 117 -4.94 -16.48 -23.05
C GLN A 117 -4.04 -15.30 -22.63
N GLU A 118 -4.50 -14.05 -22.76
CA GLU A 118 -3.74 -12.87 -22.31
C GLU A 118 -3.57 -12.84 -20.77
N ARG A 119 -4.60 -13.29 -20.02
CA ARG A 119 -4.58 -13.26 -18.56
C ARG A 119 -3.88 -14.43 -17.92
N PHE A 120 -4.11 -15.64 -18.43
CA PHE A 120 -3.74 -16.91 -17.81
C PHE A 120 -2.79 -17.74 -18.67
N GLY A 121 -2.52 -17.32 -19.90
CA GLY A 121 -1.62 -18.03 -20.81
C GLY A 121 -0.17 -17.94 -20.35
N ASN A 122 0.56 -19.04 -20.58
CA ASN A 122 2.02 -19.09 -20.44
C ASN A 122 2.68 -18.47 -21.67
N PRO A 123 3.83 -17.78 -21.54
CA PRO A 123 4.77 -17.81 -20.40
C PRO A 123 4.64 -16.62 -19.42
N ASN A 124 3.90 -15.57 -19.77
CA ASN A 124 3.81 -14.32 -18.99
C ASN A 124 2.34 -13.93 -18.78
N PRO A 125 1.60 -14.62 -17.90
CA PRO A 125 0.20 -14.30 -17.65
C PRO A 125 0.09 -12.88 -17.06
N LEU A 126 -0.75 -12.02 -17.66
CA LEU A 126 -0.99 -10.68 -17.12
C LEU A 126 -1.46 -10.76 -15.66
N ASN A 127 -2.17 -11.82 -15.27
CA ASN A 127 -2.65 -12.01 -13.91
C ASN A 127 -1.52 -12.03 -12.87
N ASP A 128 -0.34 -12.55 -13.22
CA ASP A 128 0.81 -12.53 -12.30
C ASP A 128 1.31 -11.10 -12.08
N ILE A 129 1.35 -10.28 -13.14
CA ILE A 129 1.72 -8.86 -13.05
C ILE A 129 0.68 -8.10 -12.21
N LEU A 130 -0.61 -8.33 -12.49
CA LEU A 130 -1.73 -7.70 -11.78
C LEU A 130 -1.70 -8.00 -10.28
N ASN A 131 -1.41 -9.23 -9.89
CA ASN A 131 -1.49 -9.67 -8.50
C ASN A 131 -0.19 -9.46 -7.70
N SER A 132 0.98 -9.35 -8.35
CA SER A 132 2.27 -9.35 -7.64
C SER A 132 3.03 -8.03 -7.62
N ILE A 133 2.83 -7.13 -8.59
CA ILE A 133 3.65 -5.90 -8.72
C ILE A 133 2.80 -4.64 -8.92
N SER A 134 1.48 -4.77 -9.20
CA SER A 134 0.65 -3.58 -9.41
C SER A 134 0.62 -2.72 -8.15
N HIS A 135 0.97 -1.44 -8.30
CA HIS A 135 0.95 -0.48 -7.19
C HIS A 135 -0.43 0.14 -7.09
N VAL A 136 -1.10 0.35 -8.23
CA VAL A 136 -2.47 0.86 -8.29
C VAL A 136 -3.23 0.04 -9.31
N SER A 137 -4.39 -0.46 -8.92
CA SER A 137 -5.29 -1.19 -9.80
C SER A 137 -6.56 -0.39 -10.05
N ILE A 138 -6.85 -0.14 -11.33
CA ILE A 138 -7.95 0.68 -11.81
C ILE A 138 -8.91 -0.21 -12.58
N THR A 139 -10.14 -0.32 -12.08
CA THR A 139 -11.23 -1.00 -12.80
C THR A 139 -12.03 0.03 -13.58
N ASN A 140 -11.76 0.14 -14.87
CA ASN A 140 -12.46 1.02 -15.80
C ASN A 140 -13.86 0.47 -16.12
N ARG A 141 -14.83 0.91 -15.32
CA ARG A 141 -16.26 0.60 -15.45
C ARG A 141 -17.05 1.64 -16.25
N PHE A 142 -16.41 2.68 -16.75
CA PHE A 142 -17.09 3.84 -17.35
C PHE A 142 -17.20 3.70 -18.86
N SER A 143 -18.35 4.08 -19.43
CA SER A 143 -18.55 4.12 -20.89
C SER A 143 -17.95 5.38 -21.51
N GLU A 144 -17.88 6.47 -20.74
CA GLU A 144 -17.43 7.80 -21.18
C GLU A 144 -16.07 8.18 -20.56
N ILE A 145 -15.39 9.14 -21.21
CA ILE A 145 -14.05 9.60 -20.80
C ILE A 145 -14.12 10.54 -19.60
N ALA A 146 -15.14 11.41 -19.50
CA ALA A 146 -15.24 12.39 -18.42
C ALA A 146 -15.37 11.73 -17.02
N PRO A 147 -16.27 10.75 -16.79
CA PRO A 147 -16.34 10.05 -15.50
C PRO A 147 -15.07 9.23 -15.18
N LEU A 148 -14.36 8.77 -16.21
CA LEU A 148 -13.06 8.12 -16.03
C LEU A 148 -12.02 9.13 -15.53
N HIS A 149 -11.95 10.33 -16.09
CA HIS A 149 -11.00 11.36 -15.67
C HIS A 149 -11.25 11.81 -14.23
N GLU A 150 -12.50 12.05 -13.83
CA GLU A 150 -12.86 12.36 -12.44
C GLU A 150 -12.43 11.24 -11.48
N HIS A 151 -12.57 9.98 -11.91
CA HIS A 151 -12.08 8.86 -11.12
C HIS A 151 -10.55 8.81 -11.03
N LEU A 152 -9.82 9.14 -12.10
CA LEU A 152 -8.36 9.22 -12.10
C LEU A 152 -7.84 10.38 -11.23
N GLU A 153 -8.55 11.50 -11.21
CA GLU A 153 -8.28 12.64 -10.35
C GLU A 153 -8.44 12.26 -8.87
N SER A 154 -9.53 11.55 -8.52
CA SER A 154 -9.75 11.10 -7.13
C SER A 154 -8.72 10.07 -6.66
N LEU A 155 -8.10 9.34 -7.59
CA LEU A 155 -6.98 8.44 -7.29
C LEU A 155 -5.66 9.17 -7.06
N ALA A 156 -5.53 10.47 -7.35
CA ALA A 156 -4.32 11.26 -7.12
C ALA A 156 -3.02 10.52 -7.57
N LEU A 157 -3.01 10.05 -8.83
CA LEU A 157 -1.94 9.20 -9.38
C LEU A 157 -0.55 9.85 -9.33
N VAL A 158 -0.49 11.18 -9.33
CA VAL A 158 0.74 11.98 -9.35
C VAL A 158 1.22 12.37 -7.94
N ASN A 159 0.55 11.92 -6.87
CA ASN A 159 0.98 12.26 -5.52
C ASN A 159 2.40 11.70 -5.23
N PRO A 160 3.40 12.56 -4.91
CA PRO A 160 4.76 12.12 -4.60
C PRO A 160 4.85 11.18 -3.39
N GLU A 161 3.88 11.22 -2.47
CA GLU A 161 3.82 10.34 -1.30
C GLU A 161 3.61 8.86 -1.71
N ARG A 162 3.10 8.59 -2.92
CA ARG A 162 2.99 7.23 -3.47
C ARG A 162 4.36 6.62 -3.77
N ILE A 163 5.27 7.47 -4.25
CA ILE A 163 6.64 7.10 -4.60
C ILE A 163 7.48 6.98 -3.32
N ARG A 164 7.31 7.96 -2.43
CA ARG A 164 8.05 8.05 -1.19
C ARG A 164 7.09 8.40 -0.05
N PRO A 165 6.66 7.41 0.76
CA PRO A 165 5.74 7.68 1.86
C PRO A 165 6.32 8.75 2.80
N GLY A 166 5.42 9.57 3.35
CA GLY A 166 5.76 10.46 4.44
C GLY A 166 6.27 9.67 5.65
N TRP A 167 6.87 10.37 6.61
CA TRP A 167 7.35 9.72 7.84
C TRP A 167 6.21 9.03 8.60
N ASP A 168 5.05 9.69 8.68
CA ASP A 168 3.89 9.11 9.36
C ASP A 168 3.38 7.85 8.65
N ASP A 169 3.24 7.87 7.32
CA ASP A 169 2.84 6.68 6.55
C ASP A 169 3.83 5.54 6.75
N TYR A 170 5.13 5.83 6.65
CA TYR A 170 6.18 4.84 6.84
C TYR A 170 6.11 4.17 8.22
N PHE A 171 5.98 4.96 9.30
CA PHE A 171 5.91 4.40 10.65
C PHE A 171 4.58 3.72 10.94
N MET A 172 3.47 4.19 10.36
CA MET A 172 2.17 3.53 10.45
C MET A 172 2.12 2.20 9.68
N LEU A 173 2.79 2.12 8.52
CA LEU A 173 2.98 0.87 7.79
C LEU A 173 3.84 -0.10 8.59
N LEU A 174 4.92 0.39 9.23
CA LEU A 174 5.76 -0.44 10.09
C LEU A 174 4.97 -0.99 11.30
N ALA A 175 4.09 -0.17 11.90
CA ALA A 175 3.19 -0.62 12.96
C ALA A 175 2.19 -1.67 12.46
N SER A 176 1.64 -1.49 11.26
CA SER A 176 0.74 -2.46 10.62
C SER A 176 1.46 -3.78 10.30
N LEU A 177 2.69 -3.73 9.78
CA LEU A 177 3.53 -4.88 9.52
C LEU A 177 3.87 -5.64 10.81
N ALA A 178 4.21 -4.92 11.87
CA ALA A 178 4.45 -5.52 13.19
C ALA A 178 3.21 -6.28 13.70
N SER A 179 2.01 -5.76 13.42
CA SER A 179 0.74 -6.41 13.80
C SER A 179 0.50 -7.77 13.11
N LEU A 180 1.20 -8.09 12.02
CA LEU A 180 1.07 -9.41 11.38
C LEU A 180 1.64 -10.55 12.24
N ARG A 181 2.55 -10.23 13.16
CA ARG A 181 3.14 -11.20 14.10
C ARG A 181 2.35 -11.36 15.41
N CYS A 182 1.20 -10.68 15.56
CA CYS A 182 0.34 -10.83 16.73
C CYS A 182 -0.05 -12.29 16.94
N ASN A 183 0.04 -12.75 18.19
CA ASN A 183 -0.41 -14.09 18.57
C ASN A 183 -1.77 -14.09 19.29
N CYS A 184 -2.34 -12.91 19.57
CA CYS A 184 -3.64 -12.75 20.22
C CYS A 184 -4.80 -13.08 19.27
N MET A 185 -5.77 -13.87 19.74
CA MET A 185 -6.91 -14.31 18.93
C MET A 185 -8.00 -13.25 18.76
N LYS A 186 -8.07 -12.23 19.62
CA LYS A 186 -9.13 -11.22 19.58
C LYS A 186 -8.85 -10.11 18.56
N ARG A 187 -7.61 -9.60 18.52
CA ARG A 187 -7.22 -8.45 17.68
C ARG A 187 -5.74 -8.49 17.34
N ARG A 188 -5.41 -7.92 16.19
CA ARG A 188 -4.04 -7.67 15.74
C ARG A 188 -3.70 -6.19 15.93
N VAL A 189 -2.95 -5.89 16.98
CA VAL A 189 -2.52 -4.52 17.33
C VAL A 189 -1.00 -4.46 17.19
N GLY A 190 -0.51 -3.42 16.53
CA GLY A 190 0.91 -3.16 16.38
C GLY A 190 1.25 -1.72 16.75
N ALA A 191 2.39 -1.53 17.39
CA ALA A 191 2.86 -0.23 17.84
C ALA A 191 4.37 -0.08 17.61
N VAL A 192 4.82 1.12 17.25
CA VAL A 192 6.21 1.46 17.00
C VAL A 192 6.54 2.75 17.73
N LEU A 193 7.57 2.71 18.57
CA LEU A 193 8.10 3.92 19.19
C LEU A 193 9.25 4.49 18.35
N VAL A 194 9.14 5.77 18.02
CA VAL A 194 10.08 6.52 17.20
C VAL A 194 10.63 7.68 18.02
N ARG A 195 11.92 7.96 17.88
CA ARG A 195 12.58 9.15 18.43
C ARG A 195 13.51 9.72 17.39
N ASN A 196 13.39 11.03 17.11
CA ASN A 196 14.21 11.69 16.07
C ASN A 196 14.19 10.93 14.73
N LYS A 197 13.01 10.44 14.30
CA LYS A 197 12.82 9.63 13.08
C LYS A 197 13.58 8.30 13.06
N ARG A 198 14.04 7.81 14.22
CA ARG A 198 14.65 6.50 14.38
C ARG A 198 13.74 5.62 15.21
N VAL A 199 13.57 4.37 14.78
CA VAL A 199 12.78 3.40 15.53
C VAL A 199 13.60 2.96 16.74
N VAL A 200 13.01 3.13 17.92
CA VAL A 200 13.66 2.86 19.22
C VAL A 200 13.31 1.48 19.74
N SER A 201 12.07 1.05 19.50
CA SER A 201 11.59 -0.31 19.77
C SER A 201 11.92 -1.19 18.55
N THR A 202 13.12 -1.78 18.50
CA THR A 202 13.62 -2.58 17.36
C THR A 202 13.36 -4.08 17.49
N GLY A 203 12.93 -4.54 18.65
CA GLY A 203 12.84 -5.93 19.05
C GLY A 203 11.57 -6.63 18.59
N GLN A 204 11.49 -7.88 19.07
CA GLN A 204 10.62 -8.93 18.53
C GLN A 204 9.13 -8.72 18.80
N THR A 205 8.75 -7.78 19.68
CA THR A 205 7.40 -7.71 20.25
C THR A 205 6.83 -6.29 20.12
N ARG A 206 6.62 -5.85 18.88
CA ARG A 206 5.89 -4.60 18.57
C ARG A 206 4.39 -4.83 18.38
N TYR A 207 3.87 -5.87 19.00
CA TYR A 207 2.53 -6.38 18.79
C TYR A 207 1.94 -6.95 20.07
N ASN A 208 0.63 -7.11 20.11
CA ASN A 208 -0.05 -7.66 21.27
C ASN A 208 0.08 -9.19 21.35
N GLY A 209 0.32 -9.71 22.55
CA GLY A 209 0.50 -11.14 22.76
C GLY A 209 0.89 -11.57 24.16
N THR A 210 0.97 -12.89 24.38
CA THR A 210 1.39 -13.45 25.67
C THR A 210 2.89 -13.17 25.97
N PRO A 211 3.28 -13.12 27.26
CA PRO A 211 4.66 -12.89 27.68
C PRO A 211 5.64 -13.95 27.16
N ARG A 212 6.92 -13.59 27.11
CA ARG A 212 8.00 -14.51 26.72
C ARG A 212 8.05 -15.72 27.65
N GLY A 213 8.28 -16.90 27.08
CA GLY A 213 8.36 -18.17 27.82
C GLY A 213 7.00 -18.81 28.13
N LEU A 214 5.89 -18.17 27.80
CA LEU A 214 4.55 -18.76 27.90
C LEU A 214 4.05 -19.20 26.52
N LEU A 215 3.07 -20.11 26.53
CA LEU A 215 2.37 -20.51 25.31
C LEU A 215 1.72 -19.28 24.67
N ASN A 216 1.79 -19.23 23.34
CA ASN A 216 1.15 -18.17 22.58
C ASN A 216 -0.37 -18.26 22.73
N CYS A 217 -1.07 -17.14 22.61
CA CYS A 217 -2.53 -17.14 22.71
C CYS A 217 -3.18 -18.01 21.61
N ASN A 218 -2.62 -18.03 20.39
CA ASN A 218 -3.03 -18.93 19.31
C ASN A 218 -2.75 -20.42 19.56
N GLN A 219 -1.96 -20.75 20.59
CA GLN A 219 -1.68 -22.11 21.06
C GLN A 219 -2.47 -22.45 22.34
N GLY A 220 -3.47 -21.64 22.71
CA GLY A 220 -4.27 -21.85 23.91
C GLY A 220 -3.71 -21.20 25.18
N GLY A 221 -2.62 -20.42 25.08
CA GLY A 221 -1.93 -19.84 26.25
C GLY A 221 -2.73 -18.81 27.06
N CYS A 222 -3.83 -18.28 26.53
CA CYS A 222 -4.71 -17.34 27.25
C CYS A 222 -6.15 -17.85 27.28
N LYS A 223 -6.66 -18.19 28.47
CA LYS A 223 -8.02 -18.69 28.68
C LYS A 223 -9.09 -17.66 28.31
N ARG A 224 -8.86 -16.38 28.59
CA ARG A 224 -9.77 -15.29 28.22
C ARG A 224 -9.91 -15.14 26.71
N CYS A 225 -8.79 -15.02 26.01
CA CYS A 225 -8.78 -14.73 24.58
C CYS A 225 -9.32 -15.90 23.75
N ASN A 226 -9.17 -17.14 24.24
CA ASN A 226 -9.77 -18.33 23.64
C ASN A 226 -11.19 -18.63 24.15
N GLY A 227 -11.70 -17.84 25.09
CA GLY A 227 -13.05 -17.95 25.62
C GLY A 227 -14.06 -16.99 24.98
N THR A 228 -15.29 -17.05 25.48
CA THR A 228 -16.45 -16.25 25.02
C THR A 228 -16.43 -14.79 25.49
N ALA A 229 -15.48 -14.41 26.35
CA ALA A 229 -15.37 -13.05 26.88
C ALA A 229 -15.29 -12.01 25.74
N LYS A 230 -16.09 -10.95 25.86
CA LYS A 230 -16.10 -9.85 24.88
C LYS A 230 -14.83 -9.00 25.00
N SER A 231 -14.53 -8.27 23.93
CA SER A 231 -13.51 -7.21 23.99
C SER A 231 -13.99 -6.15 24.99
N GLY A 232 -13.19 -5.77 25.98
CA GLY A 232 -13.61 -4.81 27.02
C GLY A 232 -13.87 -5.40 28.41
N GLU A 233 -14.04 -6.72 28.55
CA GLU A 233 -14.51 -7.32 29.82
C GLU A 233 -13.49 -8.32 30.41
N ALA A 234 -13.36 -8.40 31.74
CA ALA A 234 -12.45 -9.34 32.43
C ALA A 234 -10.95 -9.17 32.07
N TYR A 235 -10.44 -7.93 32.09
CA TYR A 235 -9.02 -7.61 31.87
C TYR A 235 -8.05 -8.28 32.83
N ASP A 236 -8.49 -8.56 34.05
CA ASP A 236 -7.63 -9.18 35.08
C ASP A 236 -7.29 -10.64 34.76
N SER A 237 -8.08 -11.28 33.88
CA SER A 237 -7.84 -12.66 33.43
C SER A 237 -6.99 -12.76 32.15
N CYS A 238 -6.68 -11.62 31.52
CA CYS A 238 -5.93 -11.58 30.27
C CYS A 238 -4.43 -11.62 30.56
N LEU A 239 -3.74 -12.60 29.98
CA LEU A 239 -2.27 -12.68 30.04
C LEU A 239 -1.60 -11.85 28.93
N CYS A 240 -2.35 -11.41 27.91
CA CYS A 240 -1.76 -10.71 26.78
C CYS A 240 -1.36 -9.28 27.15
N LEU A 241 -0.12 -8.93 26.84
CA LEU A 241 0.37 -7.56 26.84
C LEU A 241 -0.07 -6.86 25.55
N HIS A 242 -0.37 -5.58 25.67
CA HIS A 242 -0.71 -4.72 24.54
C HIS A 242 0.54 -4.35 23.73
N ALA A 243 0.34 -3.92 22.48
CA ALA A 243 1.47 -3.60 21.60
C ALA A 243 2.24 -2.37 22.11
N GLU A 244 1.52 -1.38 22.61
CA GLU A 244 2.03 -0.15 23.21
C GLU A 244 2.88 -0.47 24.44
N GLU A 245 2.40 -1.38 25.30
CA GLU A 245 3.13 -1.82 26.48
C GLU A 245 4.42 -2.52 26.10
N ASN A 246 4.37 -3.43 25.14
CA ASN A 246 5.57 -4.13 24.69
C ASN A 246 6.59 -3.16 24.05
N ALA A 247 6.13 -2.17 23.26
CA ALA A 247 6.99 -1.15 22.68
C ALA A 247 7.68 -0.29 23.74
N LEU A 248 6.96 0.10 24.80
CA LEU A 248 7.50 0.87 25.92
C LEU A 248 8.46 0.05 26.79
N LEU A 249 8.09 -1.19 27.14
CA LEU A 249 8.93 -2.11 27.91
C LEU A 249 10.25 -2.38 27.20
N GLU A 250 10.21 -2.52 25.88
CA GLU A 250 11.40 -2.78 25.09
C GLU A 250 12.27 -1.54 24.94
N ALA A 251 11.70 -0.35 24.74
CA ALA A 251 12.45 0.89 24.68
C ALA A 251 13.11 1.21 26.03
N GLY A 252 12.39 1.02 27.14
CA GLY A 252 12.84 1.47 28.45
C GLY A 252 12.89 3.00 28.55
N ARG A 253 12.83 3.52 29.78
CA ARG A 253 12.64 4.95 30.04
C ARG A 253 13.71 5.83 29.39
N ASP A 254 14.97 5.44 29.46
CA ASP A 254 16.10 6.25 28.98
C ASP A 254 16.06 6.51 27.47
N ARG A 255 15.43 5.60 26.71
CA ARG A 255 15.31 5.74 25.26
C ARG A 255 14.04 6.49 24.84
N VAL A 256 13.01 6.52 25.69
CA VAL A 256 11.80 7.35 25.55
C VAL A 256 12.11 8.76 26.07
N GLY A 257 12.98 9.46 25.34
CA GLY A 257 13.32 10.85 25.66
C GLY A 257 12.44 11.86 24.93
N GLU A 258 12.86 13.13 24.96
CA GLU A 258 12.24 14.21 24.20
C GLU A 258 12.12 13.88 22.71
N ARG A 259 11.02 14.35 22.09
CA ARG A 259 10.66 14.12 20.67
C ARG A 259 10.43 12.66 20.33
N SER A 260 9.71 11.97 21.21
CA SER A 260 9.28 10.59 20.99
C SER A 260 7.83 10.55 20.51
N THR A 261 7.60 9.82 19.43
CA THR A 261 6.29 9.63 18.81
C THR A 261 5.97 8.13 18.82
N LEU A 262 4.81 7.76 19.37
CA LEU A 262 4.28 6.41 19.33
C LEU A 262 3.27 6.28 18.20
N TYR A 263 3.56 5.42 17.24
CA TYR A 263 2.65 5.07 16.13
C TYR A 263 1.93 3.77 16.47
N CYS A 264 0.60 3.77 16.48
CA CYS A 264 -0.20 2.59 16.78
C CYS A 264 -1.31 2.38 15.76
N ASN A 265 -1.59 1.14 15.35
CA ASN A 265 -2.68 0.90 14.40
C ASN A 265 -4.08 1.20 14.97
N THR A 266 -4.22 1.23 16.30
CA THR A 266 -5.46 1.39 17.04
C THR A 266 -5.26 2.43 18.15
N CYS A 267 -6.31 3.18 18.50
CA CYS A 267 -6.25 4.09 19.64
C CYS A 267 -5.86 3.32 20.95
N PRO A 268 -4.88 3.82 21.74
CA PRO A 268 -4.48 3.17 22.97
C PRO A 268 -5.60 3.09 24.02
N CYS A 269 -5.63 2.00 24.79
CA CYS A 269 -6.57 1.88 25.91
C CYS A 269 -6.12 2.72 27.11
N LEU A 270 -7.03 2.98 28.06
CA LEU A 270 -6.76 3.77 29.27
C LEU A 270 -5.47 3.33 30.03
N ARG A 271 -5.26 2.02 30.19
CA ARG A 271 -4.06 1.48 30.88
C ARG A 271 -2.77 1.75 30.10
N CYS A 272 -2.84 1.70 28.77
CA CYS A 272 -1.70 2.03 27.91
C CYS A 272 -1.45 3.53 27.94
N THR A 273 -2.49 4.36 27.87
CA THR A 273 -2.42 5.82 27.95
C THR A 273 -1.66 6.30 29.19
N ILE A 274 -2.00 5.78 30.37
CA ILE A 274 -1.30 6.12 31.63
C ILE A 274 0.19 5.77 31.53
N LYS A 275 0.54 4.59 30.97
CA LYS A 275 1.92 4.15 30.82
C LYS A 275 2.70 4.96 29.79
N ILE A 276 2.05 5.35 28.68
CA ILE A 276 2.61 6.19 27.62
C ILE A 276 2.99 7.55 28.20
N VAL A 277 2.06 8.20 28.92
CA VAL A 277 2.31 9.46 29.60
C VAL A 277 3.47 9.34 30.59
N GLN A 278 3.42 8.33 31.47
CA GLN A 278 4.48 8.11 32.48
C GLN A 278 5.87 7.86 31.85
N SER A 279 5.90 7.25 30.66
CA SER A 279 7.14 6.97 29.95
C SER A 279 7.77 8.20 29.29
N GLY A 280 7.05 9.32 29.18
CA GLY A 280 7.56 10.57 28.59
C GLY A 280 7.38 10.69 27.08
N VAL A 281 6.41 9.98 26.50
CA VAL A 281 6.06 10.11 25.07
C VAL A 281 5.44 11.47 24.80
N THR A 282 5.91 12.16 23.75
CA THR A 282 5.44 13.51 23.40
C THR A 282 4.27 13.53 22.42
N GLU A 283 4.17 12.54 21.54
CA GLU A 283 3.11 12.46 20.53
C GLU A 283 2.65 11.00 20.34
N VAL A 284 1.35 10.80 20.13
CA VAL A 284 0.75 9.52 19.78
C VAL A 284 -0.04 9.68 18.48
N VAL A 285 0.32 8.87 17.49
CA VAL A 285 -0.33 8.83 16.17
C VAL A 285 -1.04 7.49 16.00
N TYR A 286 -2.33 7.52 15.66
CA TYR A 286 -3.13 6.30 15.49
C TYR A 286 -3.97 6.25 14.21
N ASN A 287 -4.24 5.05 13.68
CA ASN A 287 -5.06 4.89 12.46
C ASN A 287 -6.55 4.72 12.77
N LYS A 288 -6.91 3.64 13.48
CA LYS A 288 -8.30 3.30 13.75
C LYS A 288 -8.74 3.90 15.08
N SER A 289 -9.77 4.73 15.03
CA SER A 289 -10.52 5.15 16.22
C SER A 289 -11.24 3.93 16.80
N TYR A 290 -10.58 3.25 17.73
CA TYR A 290 -11.31 2.39 18.65
C TYR A 290 -12.08 3.29 19.60
N SER A 291 -13.31 2.87 19.97
CA SER A 291 -14.20 3.52 20.94
C SER A 291 -13.44 4.52 21.78
N MET A 292 -13.51 5.79 21.39
CA MET A 292 -12.76 6.84 22.07
C MET A 292 -13.34 6.92 23.47
N ASP A 293 -12.69 6.25 24.42
CA ASP A 293 -12.89 6.54 25.82
C ASP A 293 -12.42 7.99 25.95
N GLU A 294 -13.34 8.96 26.00
CA GLU A 294 -13.03 10.38 26.19
C GLU A 294 -12.01 10.58 27.32
N ALA A 295 -12.04 9.69 28.32
CA ALA A 295 -11.04 9.53 29.37
C ALA A 295 -9.58 9.44 28.88
N SER A 296 -9.28 8.62 27.85
CA SER A 296 -7.93 8.50 27.30
C SER A 296 -7.47 9.79 26.62
N ALA A 297 -8.35 10.44 25.86
CA ALA A 297 -8.05 11.72 25.20
C ALA A 297 -7.84 12.85 26.23
N ASN A 298 -8.66 12.88 27.29
CA ASN A 298 -8.53 13.84 28.37
C ASN A 298 -7.19 13.70 29.12
N ILE A 299 -6.75 12.47 29.41
CA ILE A 299 -5.45 12.23 30.06
C ILE A 299 -4.29 12.71 29.18
N PHE A 300 -4.32 12.42 27.87
CA PHE A 300 -3.28 12.93 26.97
C PHE A 300 -3.26 14.46 26.95
N LYS A 301 -4.42 15.10 26.93
CA LYS A 301 -4.55 16.56 26.96
C LYS A 301 -4.02 17.17 28.25
N GLU A 302 -4.38 16.61 29.40
CA GLU A 302 -3.88 17.05 30.72
C GLU A 302 -2.37 16.88 30.87
N ALA A 303 -1.82 15.78 30.32
CA ALA A 303 -0.40 15.49 30.34
C ALA A 303 0.42 16.27 29.28
N GLY A 304 -0.23 17.04 28.39
CA GLY A 304 0.44 17.76 27.32
C GLY A 304 0.98 16.88 26.18
N VAL A 305 0.44 15.67 26.01
CA VAL A 305 0.82 14.74 24.93
C VAL A 305 -0.10 14.95 23.73
N ILE A 306 0.49 15.14 22.54
CA ILE A 306 -0.28 15.37 21.32
C ILE A 306 -0.88 14.06 20.83
N LEU A 307 -2.21 13.99 20.69
CA LEU A 307 -2.92 12.85 20.13
C LEU A 307 -3.41 13.20 18.72
N ARG A 308 -2.98 12.43 17.71
CA ARG A 308 -3.33 12.69 16.30
C ARG A 308 -3.79 11.41 15.59
N GLN A 309 -4.86 11.53 14.81
CA GLN A 309 -5.30 10.46 13.93
C GLN A 309 -4.63 10.60 12.56
N HIS A 310 -4.02 9.52 12.06
CA HIS A 310 -3.42 9.44 10.73
C HIS A 310 -3.76 8.10 10.09
N SER A 311 -4.51 8.15 8.99
CA SER A 311 -4.85 6.96 8.21
C SER A 311 -4.01 6.94 6.92
N PRO A 312 -3.06 6.00 6.77
CA PRO A 312 -2.28 5.92 5.54
C PRO A 312 -3.20 5.56 4.35
N PRO A 313 -2.87 6.04 3.14
CA PRO A 313 -3.50 5.62 1.89
C PRO A 313 -3.67 4.09 1.81
N ARG A 314 -4.82 3.62 1.31
CA ARG A 314 -5.15 2.19 1.21
C ARG A 314 -4.27 1.43 0.20
N ASP A 315 -3.55 2.15 -0.66
CA ASP A 315 -2.87 1.59 -1.83
C ASP A 315 -1.41 1.19 -1.56
N TYR A 316 -0.92 1.30 -0.32
CA TYR A 316 0.42 0.78 -0.03
C TYR A 316 0.41 -0.75 -0.03
N PRO A 317 1.32 -1.41 -0.77
CA PRO A 317 1.45 -2.86 -0.69
C PRO A 317 1.91 -3.23 0.72
N ILE A 318 1.09 -4.00 1.45
CA ILE A 318 1.45 -4.64 2.72
C ILE A 318 1.62 -6.14 2.46
#